data_AF-A0A2N1Q781-F1
#
_entry.id   AF-A0A2N1Q781-F1
#
_cell.length_a   1.000
_cell.length_b   1.000
_cell.length_c   1.000
_cell.angle_alpha   90.00
_cell.angle_beta   90.00
_cell.angle_gamma   90.00
#
_symmetry.space_group_name_H-M   'P 1'
#
loop_
_entity.id
_entity.type
_entity.pdbx_description
1 polymer ?
#
loop_
_entity_poly.entity_id
_entity_poly.type
_entity_poly.pdbx_seq_one_letter_code
_entity_poly.pdbx_strand_id
1 'polypeptide(L)'
;MRPKIFVVEGRNDESRLKQIYPNIQVVTTNGSAIDPDKVEVLRKFDETHEIVLFLDPDHAGERIRRLLGKSLTHVFHAFVDQNLAHSKNGKKIGIEHASVDTIQNALKDMQNVHYDSTSDVTHSFLHEIGLTGGKESKALRYKVASTLKIGHVNGKTLYHRLKIFNISQEKIIEVLK
;
A
#
# COMPACT_ATOMS: atom_id res chain seq x y z
N MET A 1 20.65 -9.72 -2.31
CA MET A 1 19.30 -9.14 -2.10
C MET A 1 18.36 -10.30 -1.78
N ARG A 2 17.50 -10.19 -0.77
CA ARG A 2 16.53 -11.26 -0.49
C ARG A 2 15.55 -11.40 -1.68
N PRO A 3 15.15 -12.62 -2.05
CA PRO A 3 14.08 -12.81 -3.05
C PRO A 3 12.78 -12.18 -2.56
N LYS A 4 11.94 -11.71 -3.49
CA LYS A 4 10.67 -11.05 -3.19
C LYS A 4 9.49 -11.97 -3.45
N ILE A 5 8.51 -11.95 -2.56
CA ILE A 5 7.22 -12.60 -2.74
C ILE A 5 6.14 -11.53 -2.75
N PHE A 6 5.30 -11.54 -3.79
CA PHE A 6 4.23 -10.57 -3.97
C PHE A 6 2.92 -11.16 -3.44
N VAL A 7 2.25 -10.42 -2.56
CA VAL A 7 0.95 -10.81 -2.02
C VAL A 7 -0.13 -10.01 -2.73
N VAL A 8 -1.07 -10.70 -3.37
CA VAL A 8 -2.21 -10.13 -4.12
C VAL A 8 -3.53 -10.74 -3.66
N GLU A 9 -4.67 -10.13 -3.99
CA GLU A 9 -5.97 -10.60 -3.49
C GLU A 9 -6.56 -11.76 -4.27
N GLY A 10 -6.45 -11.72 -5.60
CA GLY A 10 -7.10 -12.67 -6.48
C GLY A 10 -6.17 -13.33 -7.49
N ARG A 11 -6.70 -14.40 -8.10
CA ARG A 11 -6.03 -15.09 -9.23
C ARG A 11 -5.89 -14.21 -10.46
N ASN A 12 -6.79 -13.23 -10.64
CA ASN A 12 -6.71 -12.30 -11.76
C ASN A 12 -5.48 -11.39 -11.62
N ASP A 13 -5.19 -10.91 -10.40
CA ASP A 13 -4.02 -10.08 -10.11
C ASP A 13 -2.73 -10.89 -10.28
N GLU A 14 -2.73 -12.14 -9.80
CA GLU A 14 -1.62 -13.06 -10.01
C GLU A 14 -1.34 -13.27 -11.51
N SER A 15 -2.39 -13.55 -12.29
CA SER A 15 -2.28 -13.73 -13.75
C SER A 15 -1.76 -12.46 -14.42
N ARG A 16 -2.27 -11.30 -14.03
CA ARG A 16 -1.84 -10.00 -14.55
C ARG A 16 -0.36 -9.73 -14.25
N LEU A 17 0.09 -10.02 -13.03
CA LEU A 17 1.49 -9.90 -12.65
C LEU A 17 2.39 -10.85 -13.43
N LYS A 18 2.00 -12.13 -13.55
CA LYS A 18 2.76 -13.14 -14.30
C LYS A 18 2.85 -12.82 -15.79
N GLN A 19 1.83 -12.18 -16.37
CA GLN A 19 1.88 -11.69 -17.74
C GLN A 19 2.99 -10.64 -17.94
N ILE A 20 3.18 -9.75 -16.97
CA ILE A 20 4.19 -8.68 -17.03
C ILE A 20 5.57 -9.23 -16.62
N TYR A 21 5.60 -10.12 -15.64
CA TYR A 21 6.80 -10.68 -15.02
C TYR A 21 6.68 -12.22 -14.93
N PRO A 22 7.10 -12.98 -15.95
CA PRO A 22 6.86 -14.44 -16.01
C PRO A 22 7.40 -15.24 -14.81
N ASN A 23 8.48 -14.77 -14.18
CA ASN A 23 9.16 -15.45 -13.07
C ASN A 23 8.78 -14.89 -11.67
N ILE A 24 7.73 -14.07 -11.57
CA ILE A 24 7.32 -13.45 -10.31
C ILE A 24 6.71 -14.48 -9.36
N GLN A 25 7.18 -14.49 -8.11
CA GLN A 25 6.61 -15.31 -7.05
C GLN A 25 5.43 -14.58 -6.42
N VAL A 26 4.25 -15.22 -6.44
CA VAL A 26 3.00 -14.61 -5.97
C VAL A 26 2.31 -15.53 -4.99
N VAL A 27 1.77 -14.96 -3.92
CA VAL A 27 0.85 -15.59 -2.99
C VAL A 27 -0.49 -14.85 -3.07
N THR A 28 -1.58 -15.59 -3.33
CA THR A 28 -2.93 -15.02 -3.38
C THR A 28 -3.61 -15.12 -2.02
N THR A 29 -4.34 -14.10 -1.60
CA THR A 29 -5.32 -14.21 -0.51
C THR A 29 -6.62 -14.84 -1.03
N ASN A 30 -7.61 -15.07 -0.16
CA ASN A 30 -8.90 -15.63 -0.54
C ASN A 30 -9.93 -14.50 -0.73
N GLY A 31 -9.57 -13.46 -1.48
CA GLY A 31 -10.37 -12.24 -1.60
C GLY A 31 -10.35 -11.44 -0.30
N SER A 32 -11.53 -11.13 0.26
CA SER A 32 -11.69 -10.18 1.38
C SER A 32 -11.21 -10.68 2.75
N ALA A 33 -10.78 -11.94 2.85
CA ALA A 33 -10.17 -12.49 4.05
C ALA A 33 -8.92 -13.30 3.68
N ILE A 34 -7.95 -13.29 4.57
CA ILE A 34 -6.77 -14.16 4.50
C ILE A 34 -6.85 -15.17 5.63
N ASP A 35 -6.69 -16.44 5.28
CA ASP A 35 -6.75 -17.53 6.25
C ASP A 35 -5.53 -17.49 7.19
N PRO A 36 -5.70 -17.87 8.46
CA PRO A 36 -4.60 -17.96 9.42
C PRO A 36 -3.42 -18.79 8.90
N ASP A 37 -3.69 -19.90 8.21
CA ASP A 37 -2.66 -20.77 7.64
C ASP A 37 -1.81 -20.04 6.59
N LYS A 38 -2.44 -19.20 5.76
CA LYS A 38 -1.71 -18.37 4.77
C LYS A 38 -0.87 -17.31 5.45
N VAL A 39 -1.38 -16.71 6.54
CA VAL A 39 -0.60 -15.76 7.33
C VAL A 39 0.64 -16.45 7.91
N GLU A 40 0.51 -17.68 8.42
CA GLU A 40 1.65 -18.43 8.96
C GLU A 40 2.67 -18.81 7.87
N VAL A 41 2.21 -19.19 6.68
CA VAL A 41 3.09 -19.41 5.53
C VAL A 41 3.85 -18.14 5.17
N LEU A 42 3.17 -16.98 5.14
CA LEU A 42 3.82 -15.69 4.88
C LEU A 42 4.82 -15.31 5.98
N ARG A 43 4.56 -15.64 7.25
CA ARG A 43 5.51 -15.44 8.35
C ARG A 43 6.79 -16.24 8.14
N LYS A 44 6.68 -17.49 7.72
CA LYS A 44 7.86 -18.32 7.38
C LYS A 44 8.63 -17.75 6.19
N PHE A 45 7.93 -17.24 5.19
CA PHE A 45 8.60 -16.58 4.06
C PHE A 45 9.33 -15.31 4.47
N ASP A 46 8.76 -14.51 5.37
CA ASP A 46 9.34 -13.26 5.88
C ASP A 46 10.72 -13.44 6.54
N GLU A 47 11.04 -14.65 7.02
CA GLU A 47 12.37 -14.98 7.56
C GLU A 47 13.48 -14.96 6.49
N THR A 48 13.12 -15.24 5.22
CA THR A 48 14.06 -15.48 4.12
C THR A 48 13.82 -14.59 2.90
N HIS A 49 12.64 -14.00 2.78
CA HIS A 49 12.17 -13.21 1.65
C HIS A 49 11.76 -11.80 2.11
N GLU A 50 11.68 -10.89 1.15
CA GLU A 50 11.00 -9.61 1.32
C GLU A 50 9.55 -9.76 0.82
N ILE A 51 8.58 -9.39 1.64
CA ILE A 51 7.17 -9.53 1.30
C ILE A 51 6.65 -8.21 0.72
N VAL A 52 6.18 -8.23 -0.53
CA VAL A 52 5.60 -7.06 -1.19
C VAL A 52 4.08 -7.17 -1.15
N LEU A 53 3.44 -6.32 -0.34
CA LEU A 53 1.98 -6.21 -0.29
C LEU A 53 1.48 -5.35 -1.46
N PHE A 54 0.94 -6.02 -2.48
CA PHE A 54 0.35 -5.41 -3.66
C PHE A 54 -1.12 -5.81 -3.75
N LEU A 55 -1.93 -5.12 -2.96
CA LEU A 55 -3.34 -5.40 -2.73
C LEU A 55 -4.21 -4.30 -3.35
N ASP A 56 -5.48 -4.58 -3.58
CA ASP A 56 -6.38 -3.69 -4.29
C ASP A 56 -6.56 -2.36 -3.53
N PRO A 57 -6.77 -1.24 -4.24
CA PRO A 57 -6.98 0.07 -3.63
C PRO A 57 -8.40 0.24 -3.09
N ASP A 58 -8.90 -0.76 -2.36
CA ASP A 58 -10.23 -0.80 -1.78
C ASP A 58 -10.19 -1.10 -0.25
N HIS A 59 -11.36 -1.30 0.36
CA HIS A 59 -11.46 -1.57 1.79
C HIS A 59 -11.02 -3.00 2.16
N ALA A 60 -11.20 -3.98 1.28
CA ALA A 60 -10.80 -5.36 1.52
C ALA A 60 -9.27 -5.48 1.53
N GLY A 61 -8.62 -4.93 0.51
CA GLY A 61 -7.18 -4.86 0.40
C GLY A 61 -6.55 -4.12 1.56
N GLU A 62 -7.15 -3.01 2.02
CA GLU A 62 -6.62 -2.30 3.18
C GLU A 62 -6.71 -3.11 4.48
N ARG A 63 -7.77 -3.89 4.66
CA ARG A 63 -7.90 -4.76 5.83
C ARG A 63 -6.80 -5.83 5.85
N ILE A 64 -6.55 -6.46 4.72
CA ILE A 64 -5.49 -7.49 4.56
C ILE A 64 -4.12 -6.84 4.76
N ARG A 65 -3.89 -5.68 4.15
CA ARG A 65 -2.66 -4.90 4.30
C ARG A 65 -2.34 -4.61 5.75
N ARG A 66 -3.34 -4.17 6.52
CA ARG A 66 -3.19 -3.89 7.95
C ARG A 66 -2.94 -5.14 8.77
N LEU A 67 -3.56 -6.26 8.42
CA LEU A 67 -3.34 -7.53 9.13
C LEU A 67 -1.91 -8.02 8.89
N LEU A 68 -1.49 -8.12 7.63
CA LEU A 68 -0.16 -8.60 7.26
C LEU A 68 0.95 -7.67 7.72
N GLY A 69 0.78 -6.35 7.59
CA GLY A 69 1.77 -5.37 8.05
C GLY A 69 2.00 -5.38 9.58
N LYS A 70 1.10 -5.99 10.36
CA LYS A 70 1.32 -6.22 11.79
C LYS A 70 1.99 -7.56 12.10
N SER A 71 1.82 -8.54 11.22
CA SER A 71 2.29 -9.92 11.44
C SER A 71 3.68 -10.19 10.85
N LEU A 72 4.17 -9.30 9.98
CA LEU A 72 5.38 -9.47 9.20
C LEU A 72 6.37 -8.32 9.45
N THR A 73 7.65 -8.58 9.24
CA THR A 73 8.77 -7.67 9.54
C THR A 73 9.41 -7.10 8.28
N HIS A 74 9.66 -7.89 7.24
CA HIS A 74 10.39 -7.45 6.05
C HIS A 74 9.42 -7.09 4.92
N VAL A 75 8.59 -6.07 5.17
CA VAL A 75 7.44 -5.73 4.33
C VAL A 75 7.67 -4.48 3.47
N PHE A 76 7.36 -4.61 2.19
CA PHE A 76 7.18 -3.51 1.26
C PHE A 76 5.70 -3.30 0.94
N HIS A 77 5.31 -2.06 0.74
CA HIS A 77 3.97 -1.67 0.34
C HIS A 77 4.00 -1.03 -1.04
N ALA A 78 3.37 -1.67 -2.02
CA ALA A 78 3.10 -1.08 -3.32
C ALA A 78 1.62 -0.66 -3.41
N PHE A 79 1.37 0.50 -4.01
CA PHE A 79 0.03 1.09 -4.09
C PHE A 79 -0.29 1.52 -5.52
N VAL A 80 -1.50 1.18 -5.96
CA VAL A 80 -2.10 1.72 -7.19
C VAL A 80 -3.07 2.82 -6.80
N ASP A 81 -3.11 3.91 -7.58
CA ASP A 81 -4.16 4.91 -7.41
C ASP A 81 -5.51 4.29 -7.77
N GLN A 82 -6.51 4.47 -6.90
CA GLN A 82 -7.87 3.99 -7.10
C GLN A 82 -8.44 4.40 -8.47
N ASN A 83 -8.17 5.63 -8.92
CA ASN A 83 -8.64 6.14 -10.21
C ASN A 83 -8.04 5.41 -11.43
N LEU A 84 -6.90 4.75 -11.26
CA LEU A 84 -6.19 3.98 -12.30
C LEU A 84 -6.46 2.48 -12.23
N ALA A 85 -7.21 2.03 -11.23
CA ALA A 85 -7.54 0.62 -10.98
C ALA A 85 -9.01 0.28 -11.25
N HIS A 86 -9.76 1.20 -11.86
CA HIS A 86 -11.16 0.94 -12.21
C HIS A 86 -11.28 0.11 -13.49
N SER A 87 -12.23 -0.83 -13.49
CA SER A 87 -12.63 -1.52 -14.72
C SER A 87 -13.13 -0.54 -15.77
N LYS A 88 -13.12 -0.96 -17.05
CA LYS A 88 -13.60 -0.12 -18.17
C LYS A 88 -15.02 0.43 -17.99
N ASN A 89 -15.88 -0.28 -17.23
CA ASN A 89 -17.24 0.14 -16.92
C ASN A 89 -17.40 0.82 -15.54
N GLY A 90 -16.30 1.07 -14.82
CA GLY A 90 -16.25 1.73 -13.51
C GLY A 90 -16.82 0.93 -12.34
N LYS A 91 -17.35 -0.28 -12.57
CA LYS A 91 -18.07 -1.06 -11.54
C LYS A 91 -17.16 -1.87 -10.63
N LYS A 92 -15.94 -2.18 -11.08
CA LYS A 92 -14.96 -2.95 -10.33
C LYS A 92 -13.70 -2.14 -10.13
N ILE A 93 -12.99 -2.44 -9.06
CA ILE A 93 -11.71 -1.87 -8.69
C ILE A 93 -10.78 -3.04 -8.41
N GLY A 94 -9.56 -2.98 -8.94
CA GLY A 94 -8.56 -4.01 -8.68
C GLY A 94 -7.31 -3.86 -9.55
N ILE A 95 -6.24 -4.50 -9.12
CA ILE A 95 -4.93 -4.45 -9.80
C ILE A 95 -5.02 -5.03 -11.20
N GLU A 96 -5.87 -6.02 -11.44
CA GLU A 96 -6.07 -6.62 -12.76
C GLU A 96 -6.60 -5.61 -13.80
N HIS A 97 -7.20 -4.51 -13.35
CA HIS A 97 -7.71 -3.44 -14.20
C HIS A 97 -6.70 -2.32 -14.49
N ALA A 98 -5.56 -2.31 -13.79
CA ALA A 98 -4.52 -1.31 -14.00
C ALA A 98 -3.72 -1.53 -15.31
N SER A 99 -3.23 -0.44 -15.90
CA SER A 99 -2.30 -0.51 -17.03
C SER A 99 -0.97 -1.14 -16.59
N VAL A 100 -0.22 -1.70 -17.56
CA VAL A 100 1.12 -2.24 -17.30
C VAL A 100 2.02 -1.17 -16.69
N ASP A 101 2.03 0.04 -17.27
CA ASP A 101 2.82 1.17 -16.75
C ASP A 101 2.43 1.53 -15.32
N THR A 102 1.14 1.49 -14.99
CA THR A 102 0.66 1.77 -13.63
C THR A 102 1.20 0.74 -12.64
N ILE A 103 1.14 -0.54 -12.99
CA ILE A 103 1.67 -1.63 -12.17
C ILE A 103 3.19 -1.48 -12.01
N GLN A 104 3.91 -1.23 -13.10
CA GLN A 104 5.37 -1.05 -13.08
C GLN A 104 5.78 0.12 -12.20
N ASN A 105 5.11 1.27 -12.33
CA ASN A 105 5.36 2.44 -11.49
C ASN A 105 5.05 2.15 -10.02
N ALA A 106 3.94 1.48 -9.71
CA ALA A 106 3.57 1.12 -8.34
C ALA A 106 4.60 0.20 -7.67
N LEU A 107 5.16 -0.75 -8.41
CA LEU A 107 6.21 -1.65 -7.89
C LEU A 107 7.57 -0.96 -7.76
N LYS A 108 7.88 -0.01 -8.66
CA LYS A 108 9.10 0.81 -8.58
C LYS A 108 9.08 1.73 -7.36
N ASP A 109 7.92 2.31 -7.05
CA ASP A 109 7.73 3.29 -5.98
C ASP A 109 7.34 2.65 -4.63
N MET A 110 7.53 1.34 -4.48
CA MET A 110 7.16 0.60 -3.27
C MET A 110 7.84 1.18 -2.02
N GLN A 111 7.08 1.31 -0.94
CA GLN A 111 7.53 1.88 0.34
C GLN A 111 8.00 0.77 1.28
N ASN A 112 9.14 0.97 1.93
CA ASN A 112 9.63 0.06 2.97
C ASN A 112 9.09 0.49 4.35
N VAL A 113 8.78 -0.47 5.21
CA VAL A 113 8.40 -0.23 6.60
C VAL A 113 9.64 0.02 7.46
N HIS A 114 9.59 1.09 8.25
CA HIS A 114 10.63 1.47 9.21
C HIS A 114 10.12 1.28 10.64
N TYR A 115 10.57 0.22 11.32
CA TYR A 115 10.18 -0.07 12.71
C TYR A 115 10.75 0.96 13.69
N ASP A 116 11.97 1.44 13.46
CA ASP A 116 12.62 2.51 14.23
C ASP A 116 12.37 3.89 13.59
N SER A 117 11.12 4.16 13.24
CA SER A 117 10.74 5.43 12.60
C SER A 117 11.05 6.63 13.50
N THR A 118 11.80 7.59 12.95
CA THR A 118 12.13 8.87 13.56
C THR A 118 11.25 10.01 13.04
N SER A 119 10.17 9.69 12.33
CA SER A 119 9.23 10.68 11.80
C SER A 119 8.74 11.61 12.91
N ASP A 120 8.85 12.91 12.68
CA ASP A 120 8.46 13.99 13.59
C ASP A 120 6.97 14.35 13.50
N VAL A 121 6.20 13.64 12.67
CA VAL A 121 4.77 13.91 12.46
C VAL A 121 3.96 13.67 13.74
N THR A 122 3.16 14.66 14.13
CA THR A 122 2.23 14.61 15.26
C THR A 122 0.78 14.78 14.80
N HIS A 123 -0.18 14.41 15.65
CA HIS A 123 -1.60 14.69 15.39
C HIS A 123 -1.91 16.19 15.34
N SER A 124 -1.24 17.01 16.17
CA SER A 124 -1.41 18.47 16.16
C SER A 124 -0.96 19.06 14.84
N PHE A 125 0.21 18.66 14.35
CA PHE A 125 0.71 19.06 13.03
C PHE A 125 -0.31 18.75 11.94
N LEU A 126 -0.82 17.52 11.86
CA LEU A 126 -1.82 17.14 10.83
C LEU A 126 -3.10 17.98 10.90
N HIS A 127 -3.49 18.45 12.08
CA HIS A 127 -4.62 19.34 12.24
C HIS A 127 -4.27 20.77 11.80
N GLU A 128 -3.11 21.29 12.24
CA GLU A 128 -2.61 22.64 11.91
C GLU A 128 -2.46 22.85 10.40
N ILE A 129 -1.93 21.87 9.67
CA ILE A 129 -1.78 21.95 8.21
C ILE A 129 -3.04 21.51 7.43
N GLY A 130 -4.16 21.30 8.12
CA GLY A 130 -5.47 21.04 7.50
C GLY A 130 -5.64 19.64 6.91
N LEU A 131 -4.76 18.68 7.19
CA LEU A 131 -4.91 17.27 6.76
C LEU A 131 -6.00 16.52 7.54
N THR A 132 -6.49 17.08 8.65
CA THR A 132 -7.62 16.56 9.43
C THR A 132 -8.54 17.70 9.90
N GLY A 133 -9.79 17.38 10.25
CA GLY A 133 -10.76 18.32 10.83
C GLY A 133 -11.41 19.34 9.87
N GLY A 134 -10.80 19.63 8.73
CA GLY A 134 -11.30 20.58 7.74
C GLY A 134 -12.10 19.97 6.58
N LYS A 135 -12.85 20.81 5.86
CA LYS A 135 -13.59 20.41 4.65
C LYS A 135 -12.64 19.98 3.52
N GLU A 136 -11.53 20.68 3.35
CA GLU A 136 -10.50 20.39 2.35
C GLU A 136 -9.58 19.22 2.72
N SER A 137 -9.67 18.72 3.95
CA SER A 137 -8.75 17.68 4.45
C SER A 137 -8.75 16.43 3.58
N LYS A 138 -9.90 16.04 3.00
CA LYS A 138 -9.95 14.87 2.12
C LYS A 138 -9.11 15.07 0.85
N ALA A 139 -9.21 16.24 0.22
CA ALA A 139 -8.46 16.56 -0.99
C ALA A 139 -6.96 16.69 -0.71
N LEU A 140 -6.59 17.37 0.38
CA LEU A 140 -5.18 17.51 0.79
C LEU A 140 -4.56 16.15 1.13
N ARG A 141 -5.28 15.28 1.86
CA ARG A 141 -4.80 13.91 2.10
C ARG A 141 -4.61 13.12 0.83
N TYR A 142 -5.49 13.27 -0.17
CA TYR A 142 -5.33 12.62 -1.46
C TYR A 142 -4.08 13.12 -2.20
N LYS A 143 -3.84 14.44 -2.24
CA LYS A 143 -2.62 15.03 -2.82
C LYS A 143 -1.38 14.45 -2.13
N VAL A 144 -1.29 14.56 -0.80
CA VAL A 144 -0.15 14.06 -0.02
C VAL A 144 0.06 12.57 -0.24
N ALA A 145 -1.00 11.78 -0.17
CA ALA A 145 -0.87 10.34 -0.21
C ALA A 145 -0.51 9.78 -1.60
N SER A 146 -1.04 10.39 -2.66
CA SER A 146 -0.74 9.99 -4.05
C SER A 146 0.66 10.43 -4.49
N THR A 147 1.14 11.60 -4.04
CA THR A 147 2.50 12.08 -4.30
C THR A 147 3.53 11.26 -3.53
N LEU A 148 3.29 10.98 -2.25
CA LEU A 148 4.21 10.22 -1.40
C LEU A 148 4.09 8.71 -1.57
N LYS A 149 3.19 8.23 -2.44
CA LYS A 149 3.01 6.80 -2.75
C LYS A 149 2.67 5.97 -1.51
N ILE A 150 1.84 6.53 -0.64
CA ILE A 150 1.40 5.90 0.60
C ILE A 150 -0.06 5.46 0.56
N GLY A 151 -0.64 5.28 -0.64
CA GLY A 151 -1.98 4.72 -0.87
C GLY A 151 -3.16 5.57 -0.35
N HIS A 152 -4.39 5.10 -0.57
CA HIS A 152 -5.58 5.81 -0.09
C HIS A 152 -5.66 5.81 1.46
N VAL A 153 -5.95 6.97 2.07
CA VAL A 153 -5.93 7.14 3.53
C VAL A 153 -7.06 8.03 4.07
N ASN A 154 -7.58 7.64 5.24
CA ASN A 154 -8.28 8.56 6.14
C ASN A 154 -7.26 9.24 7.10
N GLY A 155 -7.71 10.11 8.00
CA GLY A 155 -6.81 10.81 8.93
C GLY A 155 -5.99 9.87 9.84
N LYS A 156 -6.61 8.79 10.32
CA LYS A 156 -5.96 7.80 11.20
C LYS A 156 -4.93 6.96 10.43
N THR A 157 -5.30 6.47 9.25
CA THR A 157 -4.39 5.69 8.39
C THR A 157 -3.25 6.56 7.87
N LEU A 158 -3.51 7.83 7.54
CA LEU A 158 -2.47 8.77 7.13
C LEU A 158 -1.40 8.90 8.21
N TYR A 159 -1.79 9.23 9.44
CA TYR A 159 -0.86 9.37 10.55
C TYR A 159 0.01 8.11 10.71
N HIS A 160 -0.62 6.94 10.73
CA HIS A 160 0.09 5.67 10.83
C HIS A 160 1.07 5.47 9.66
N ARG A 161 0.65 5.73 8.42
CA ARG A 161 1.49 5.55 7.22
C ARG A 161 2.68 6.50 7.18
N LEU A 162 2.47 7.76 7.53
CA LEU A 162 3.55 8.74 7.63
C LEU A 162 4.62 8.28 8.63
N LYS A 163 4.19 7.72 9.77
CA LYS A 163 5.10 7.14 10.76
C LYS A 163 5.83 5.92 10.21
N ILE A 164 5.12 4.86 9.78
CA ILE A 164 5.78 3.62 9.35
C ILE A 164 6.68 3.79 8.11
N PHE A 165 6.41 4.77 7.25
CA PHE A 165 7.25 5.07 6.08
C PHE A 165 8.28 6.17 6.36
N ASN A 166 8.45 6.54 7.63
CA ASN A 166 9.44 7.52 8.11
C ASN A 166 9.38 8.88 7.38
N ILE A 167 8.18 9.36 7.07
CA ILE A 167 7.97 10.63 6.39
C ILE A 167 7.99 11.78 7.40
N SER A 168 8.77 12.83 7.11
CA SER A 168 8.88 14.02 7.96
C SER A 168 7.81 15.07 7.68
N GLN A 169 7.59 15.97 8.64
CA GLN A 169 6.75 17.16 8.46
C GLN A 169 7.24 18.02 7.30
N GLU A 170 8.56 18.22 7.18
CA GLU A 170 9.18 18.98 6.08
C GLU A 170 8.77 18.43 4.71
N LYS A 171 8.82 17.11 4.54
CA LYS A 171 8.46 16.47 3.27
C LYS A 171 6.98 16.67 2.93
N ILE A 172 6.11 16.66 3.94
CA ILE A 172 4.68 16.91 3.76
C ILE A 172 4.44 18.37 3.33
N ILE A 173 5.14 19.32 3.96
CA ILE A 173 5.06 20.74 3.61
C ILE A 173 5.53 20.96 2.16
N GLU A 174 6.61 20.31 1.73
CA GLU A 174 7.09 20.37 0.34
C GLU A 174 6.02 19.93 -0.67
N VAL A 175 5.29 18.84 -0.36
CA VAL A 175 4.21 18.33 -1.23
C VAL A 175 3.00 19.27 -1.25
N LEU A 176 2.75 20.00 -0.16
CA LEU A 176 1.60 20.88 -0.05
C LEU A 176 1.80 22.26 -0.68
N LYS A 177 3.04 22.68 -0.89
CA LYS A 177 3.38 23.83 -1.74
C LYS A 177 2.88 23.60 -3.18
#